data_AF-A0A1I0VWM9-F1
#
_entry.id   AF-A0A1I0VWM9-F1
#
_cell.length_a   1.000
_cell.length_b   1.000
_cell.length_c   1.000
_cell.angle_alpha   90.00
_cell.angle_beta   90.00
_cell.angle_gamma   90.00
#
_symmetry.space_group_name_H-M   'P 1'
#
loop_
_entity.id
_entity.type
_entity.pdbx_description
1 polymer ?
#
loop_
_entity_poly.entity_id
_entity_poly.type
_entity_poly.pdbx_seq_one_letter_code
_entity_poly.pdbx_strand_id
1 'polypeptide(L)'
;MKEAMRKFFSGVEFIKSDLLMFLPFSLLIVITGKENLIYPWFILMLIKEGYMIVKRGKVFEESLLSLTLYTYILADNYSSMVMTLILTVYILSQIIRGKRKINLSNKTKYIIMGIFIYIVVNIILNRVPMANILLYIFYNATFVCIMFIILAYKPYEYGDTLEKVMNTMIMAQILHLIIYIPLNIDVIIIHRIGDWAIGTLGTSQGPMLFNLFIFSFIRFFMRFKENKKKNLLGWMAIVFIFGILTVSTALTMLFVVSMGIYSVLFTSNKLRIIIVSTLIGLSAVFYVTSPSWIQYQIKSTLFDSEFRNDEIKKFAYYEDTFLTVPKKDASFALKGAGLGCYSSRAALTSSGYYANWYNKLKLPIYNGQYMRKYIKPRLYSRYGLSVVDQPTSQYISIMGEFGYIGFIMFIALLVIFFIKSPNNRLTIIYLAMILTIDNWFEYPKLSILFFFTYYLIENYYEKHVKS
;
A
#
# COMPACT_ATOMS: atom_id res chain seq x y z
N MET A 1 0.86 34.25 -15.87
CA MET A 1 1.41 32.89 -15.56
C MET A 1 1.90 32.74 -14.12
N LYS A 2 2.86 33.55 -13.63
CA LYS A 2 3.41 33.47 -12.25
C LYS A 2 2.34 33.53 -11.15
N GLU A 3 1.35 34.40 -11.27
CA GLU A 3 0.24 34.51 -10.30
C GLU A 3 -0.70 33.30 -10.34
N ALA A 4 -0.99 32.77 -11.53
CA ALA A 4 -1.80 31.56 -11.70
C ALA A 4 -1.11 30.33 -11.08
N MET A 5 0.20 30.17 -11.30
CA MET A 5 0.99 29.14 -10.62
C MET A 5 1.01 29.33 -9.11
N ARG A 6 1.18 30.57 -8.63
CA ARG A 6 1.14 30.87 -7.18
C ARG A 6 -0.22 30.52 -6.57
N LYS A 7 -1.34 30.82 -7.25
CA LYS A 7 -2.70 30.44 -6.84
C LYS A 7 -2.96 28.93 -6.93
N PHE A 8 -2.32 28.24 -7.86
CA PHE A 8 -2.39 26.77 -7.97
C PHE A 8 -1.68 26.09 -6.78
N PHE A 9 -0.49 26.58 -6.43
CA PHE A 9 0.31 26.04 -5.33
C PHE A 9 -0.12 26.52 -3.94
N SER A 10 -0.97 27.54 -3.81
CA SER A 10 -1.34 28.14 -2.52
C SER A 10 -2.18 27.24 -1.58
N GLY A 11 -2.49 26.00 -1.98
CA GLY A 11 -3.24 25.04 -1.16
C GLY A 11 -2.48 23.78 -0.78
N VAL A 12 -1.23 23.63 -1.21
CA VAL A 12 -0.41 22.44 -0.93
C VAL A 12 0.97 22.90 -0.54
N GLU A 13 1.27 22.83 0.76
CA GLU A 13 2.57 23.21 1.30
C GLU A 13 3.56 22.04 1.19
N PHE A 14 4.80 22.36 0.83
CA PHE A 14 5.91 21.41 0.73
C PHE A 14 7.19 22.01 1.32
N ILE A 15 8.12 21.15 1.71
CA ILE A 15 9.40 21.53 2.30
C ILE A 15 10.38 21.78 1.16
N LYS A 16 10.49 23.04 0.73
CA LYS A 16 11.32 23.44 -0.42
C LYS A 16 12.78 22.98 -0.32
N SER A 17 13.37 23.04 0.88
CA SER A 17 14.73 22.58 1.10
C SER A 17 14.92 21.10 0.82
N ASP A 18 13.92 20.26 1.09
CA ASP A 18 13.99 18.81 0.86
C ASP A 18 13.95 18.49 -0.63
N LEU A 19 13.13 19.23 -1.38
CA LEU A 19 13.10 19.13 -2.84
C LEU A 19 14.41 19.60 -3.46
N LEU A 20 14.98 20.70 -2.99
CA LEU A 20 16.25 21.21 -3.48
C LEU A 20 17.40 20.23 -3.23
N MET A 21 17.41 19.57 -2.05
CA MET A 21 18.37 18.50 -1.77
C MET A 21 18.14 17.26 -2.64
N PHE A 22 16.89 16.95 -3.01
CA PHE A 22 16.53 15.78 -3.82
C PHE A 22 16.94 15.92 -5.30
N LEU A 23 16.77 17.10 -5.89
CA LEU A 23 16.92 17.33 -7.33
C LEU A 23 18.28 16.86 -7.91
N PRO A 24 19.45 17.13 -7.31
CA PRO A 24 20.72 16.65 -7.83
C PRO A 24 20.79 15.12 -7.91
N PHE A 25 20.30 14.42 -6.90
CA PHE A 25 20.28 12.96 -6.88
C PHE A 25 19.29 12.41 -7.89
N SER A 26 18.12 13.04 -8.03
CA SER A 26 17.14 12.69 -9.06
C SER A 26 17.77 12.76 -10.45
N LEU A 27 18.46 13.85 -10.77
CA LEU A 27 19.12 14.01 -12.07
C LEU A 27 20.20 12.94 -12.29
N LEU A 28 21.01 12.66 -11.28
CA LEU A 28 22.02 11.59 -11.35
C LEU A 28 21.40 10.20 -11.55
N ILE A 29 20.29 9.90 -10.86
CA ILE A 29 19.55 8.64 -11.06
C ILE A 29 19.07 8.54 -12.51
N VAL A 30 18.46 9.61 -13.04
CA VAL A 30 17.94 9.63 -14.42
C VAL A 30 19.04 9.41 -15.45
N ILE A 31 20.21 10.03 -15.29
CA ILE A 31 21.33 9.92 -16.24
C ILE A 31 22.04 8.56 -16.14
N THR A 32 22.22 8.03 -14.92
CA THR A 32 23.03 6.83 -14.70
C THR A 32 22.23 5.54 -14.67
N GLY A 33 20.90 5.64 -14.51
CA GLY A 33 20.02 4.50 -14.24
C GLY A 33 20.25 3.82 -12.89
N LYS A 34 21.04 4.41 -11.98
CA LYS A 34 21.39 3.80 -10.68
C LYS A 34 20.49 4.31 -9.56
N GLU A 35 19.44 3.56 -9.22
CA GLU A 35 18.46 3.98 -8.20
C GLU A 35 19.06 4.08 -6.80
N ASN A 36 20.13 3.33 -6.51
CA ASN A 36 20.87 3.42 -5.24
C ASN A 36 21.45 4.82 -4.95
N LEU A 37 21.51 5.72 -5.94
CA LEU A 37 21.91 7.11 -5.71
C LEU A 37 20.89 7.91 -4.89
N ILE A 38 19.73 7.33 -4.55
CA ILE A 38 18.76 7.94 -3.63
C ILE A 38 19.17 7.84 -2.15
N TYR A 39 20.02 6.89 -1.75
CA TYR A 39 20.43 6.73 -0.34
C TYR A 39 21.25 7.91 0.20
N PRO A 40 22.22 8.48 -0.55
CA PRO A 40 22.89 9.71 -0.12
C PRO A 40 21.93 10.86 0.20
N TRP A 41 20.86 11.04 -0.57
CA TRP A 41 19.81 12.03 -0.25
C TRP A 41 19.16 11.72 1.10
N PHE A 42 18.82 10.47 1.36
CA PHE A 42 18.23 10.08 2.65
C PHE A 42 19.19 10.27 3.83
N ILE A 43 20.50 10.06 3.64
CA ILE A 43 21.51 10.38 4.65
C ILE A 43 21.53 11.90 4.92
N LEU A 44 21.44 12.74 3.89
CA LEU A 44 21.30 14.19 4.09
C LEU A 44 20.02 14.55 4.86
N MET A 45 18.92 13.84 4.61
CA MET A 45 17.69 13.99 5.39
C MET A 45 17.88 13.61 6.87
N LEU A 46 18.59 12.53 7.16
CA LEU A 46 18.95 12.15 8.54
C LEU A 46 19.78 13.24 9.22
N ILE A 47 20.81 13.76 8.55
CA ILE A 47 21.66 14.84 9.06
C ILE A 47 20.86 16.10 9.31
N LYS A 48 20.01 16.50 8.35
CA LYS A 48 19.13 17.67 8.47
C LYS A 48 18.20 17.53 9.67
N GLU A 49 17.51 16.40 9.80
CA GLU A 49 16.58 16.18 10.91
C GLU A 49 17.31 16.15 12.26
N GLY A 50 18.49 15.53 12.34
CA GLY A 50 19.36 15.60 13.51
C GLY A 50 19.76 17.03 13.88
N TYR A 51 20.13 17.85 12.90
CA TYR A 51 20.40 19.27 13.10
C TYR A 51 19.16 20.04 13.60
N MET A 52 17.98 19.77 13.06
CA MET A 52 16.73 20.39 13.49
C MET A 52 16.39 20.07 14.95
N ILE A 53 16.68 18.84 15.39
CA ILE A 53 16.53 18.44 16.80
C ILE A 53 17.50 19.21 17.69
N VAL A 54 18.80 19.17 17.38
CA VAL A 54 19.86 19.70 18.25
C VAL A 54 19.87 21.24 18.28
N LYS A 55 19.68 21.89 17.13
CA LYS A 55 19.84 23.35 17.00
C LYS A 55 18.53 24.12 16.99
N ARG A 56 17.42 23.50 16.58
CA ARG A 56 16.11 24.17 16.46
C ARG A 56 15.04 23.63 17.41
N GLY A 57 15.41 22.69 18.29
CA GLY A 57 14.48 22.14 19.28
C GLY A 57 13.31 21.37 18.68
N LYS A 58 13.43 20.87 17.43
CA LYS A 58 12.40 20.03 16.83
C LYS A 58 12.24 18.75 17.66
N VAL A 59 11.00 18.33 17.87
CA VAL A 59 10.73 17.14 18.69
C VAL A 59 11.23 15.89 17.96
N PHE A 60 12.00 15.06 18.66
CA PHE A 60 12.61 13.86 18.10
C PHE A 60 11.61 12.92 17.42
N GLU A 61 10.41 12.77 17.98
CA GLU A 61 9.32 11.97 17.38
C GLU A 61 8.84 12.50 16.04
N GLU A 62 8.67 13.82 15.93
CA GLU A 62 8.25 14.46 14.68
C GLU A 62 9.27 14.19 13.58
N SER A 63 10.57 14.22 13.92
CA SER A 63 11.66 13.87 13.02
C SER A 63 11.64 12.39 12.63
N LEU A 64 11.47 11.46 13.57
CA LEU A 64 11.39 10.03 13.26
C LEU A 64 10.19 9.67 12.37
N LEU A 65 9.03 10.28 12.61
CA LEU A 65 7.85 10.09 11.75
C LEU A 65 8.11 10.62 10.34
N SER A 66 8.71 11.81 10.23
CA SER A 66 9.07 12.41 8.94
C SER A 66 10.04 11.51 8.16
N LEU A 67 11.07 10.99 8.84
CA LEU A 67 12.05 10.08 8.24
C LEU A 67 11.42 8.74 7.82
N THR A 68 10.49 8.21 8.62
CA THR A 68 9.74 6.99 8.30
C THR A 68 8.86 7.17 7.06
N LEU A 69 8.28 8.35 6.86
CA LEU A 69 7.59 8.67 5.60
C LEU A 69 8.58 8.74 4.43
N TYR A 70 9.72 9.41 4.61
CA TYR A 70 10.72 9.56 3.56
C TYR A 70 11.33 8.24 3.09
N THR A 71 11.35 7.18 3.91
CA THR A 71 11.81 5.86 3.44
C THR A 71 10.96 5.27 2.31
N TYR A 72 9.73 5.77 2.11
CA TYR A 72 8.92 5.35 0.98
C TYR A 72 9.60 5.60 -0.36
N ILE A 73 10.36 6.71 -0.49
CA ILE A 73 11.04 7.16 -1.72
C ILE A 73 12.26 6.29 -2.06
N LEU A 74 12.80 5.57 -1.09
CA LEU A 74 13.99 4.74 -1.26
C LEU A 74 13.72 3.56 -2.19
N ALA A 75 14.78 2.99 -2.75
CA ALA A 75 14.66 1.87 -3.68
C ALA A 75 14.25 0.54 -3.01
N ASP A 76 14.29 0.46 -1.68
CA ASP A 76 14.12 -0.79 -0.94
C ASP A 76 13.02 -0.75 0.13
N ASN A 77 12.60 -1.93 0.58
CA ASN A 77 11.64 -2.09 1.67
C ASN A 77 12.29 -2.18 3.06
N TYR A 78 13.59 -2.52 3.15
CA TYR A 78 14.29 -2.76 4.41
C TYR A 78 14.49 -1.45 5.19
N SER A 79 14.83 -0.35 4.52
CA SER A 79 14.93 0.97 5.13
C SER A 79 13.62 1.36 5.84
N SER A 80 12.49 1.07 5.20
CA SER A 80 11.15 1.29 5.79
C SER A 80 10.90 0.41 7.02
N MET A 81 11.34 -0.86 6.99
CA MET A 81 11.26 -1.75 8.15
C MET A 81 12.12 -1.24 9.32
N VAL A 82 13.38 -0.89 9.06
CA VAL A 82 14.33 -0.41 10.07
C VAL A 82 13.83 0.88 10.72
N MET A 83 13.41 1.88 9.92
CA MET A 83 12.90 3.13 10.47
C MET A 83 11.63 2.93 11.29
N THR A 84 10.72 2.06 10.82
CA THR A 84 9.52 1.71 11.59
C THR A 84 9.88 1.03 12.91
N LEU A 85 10.87 0.14 12.93
CA LEU A 85 11.33 -0.52 14.15
C LEU A 85 11.92 0.48 15.14
N ILE A 86 12.80 1.38 14.68
CA ILE A 86 13.38 2.45 15.52
C ILE A 86 12.27 3.30 16.15
N LEU A 87 11.31 3.74 15.32
CA LEU A 87 10.16 4.51 15.79
C LEU A 87 9.32 3.72 16.81
N THR A 88 9.09 2.43 16.57
CA THR A 88 8.31 1.56 17.48
C THR A 88 9.01 1.41 18.82
N VAL A 89 10.30 1.11 18.83
CA VAL A 89 11.11 0.99 20.06
C VAL A 89 11.07 2.30 20.84
N TYR A 90 11.20 3.42 20.14
CA TYR A 90 11.11 4.73 20.76
C TYR A 90 9.73 4.95 21.40
N ILE A 91 8.64 4.72 20.68
CA ILE A 91 7.27 4.91 21.20
C ILE A 91 6.99 3.99 22.39
N LEU A 92 7.40 2.73 22.32
CA LEU A 92 7.30 1.80 23.45
C LEU A 92 8.05 2.31 24.67
N SER A 93 9.26 2.87 24.49
CA SER A 93 10.02 3.47 25.59
C SER A 93 9.28 4.66 26.23
N GLN A 94 8.57 5.47 25.45
CA GLN A 94 7.77 6.59 25.97
C GLN A 94 6.53 6.10 26.71
N ILE A 95 5.91 5.01 26.25
CA ILE A 95 4.77 4.38 26.92
C ILE A 95 5.21 3.79 28.27
N ILE A 96 6.32 3.05 28.30
CA ILE A 96 6.87 2.47 29.54
C ILE A 96 7.21 3.56 30.56
N ARG A 97 7.72 4.71 30.10
CA ARG A 97 8.00 5.88 30.95
C ARG A 97 6.75 6.69 31.35
N GLY A 98 5.55 6.26 30.95
CA GLY A 98 4.29 6.95 31.23
C GLY A 98 4.09 8.27 30.48
N LYS A 99 4.98 8.60 29.53
CA LYS A 99 4.93 9.85 28.73
C LYS A 99 3.93 9.77 27.58
N ARG A 100 3.62 8.56 27.11
CA ARG A 100 2.56 8.29 26.13
C ARG A 100 1.60 7.21 26.61
N LYS A 101 0.37 7.24 26.09
CA LYS A 101 -0.65 6.22 26.33
C LYS A 101 -1.29 5.85 25.00
N ILE A 102 -1.55 4.56 24.82
CA ILE A 102 -2.27 4.06 23.65
C ILE A 102 -3.76 4.32 23.88
N ASN A 103 -4.40 5.05 22.97
CA ASN A 103 -5.82 5.34 23.08
C ASN A 103 -6.65 4.23 22.43
N LEU A 104 -6.87 3.15 23.18
CA LEU A 104 -7.72 2.04 22.75
C LEU A 104 -8.97 1.96 23.62
N SER A 105 -10.14 1.96 22.97
CA SER A 105 -11.39 1.59 23.65
C SER A 105 -11.30 0.16 24.19
N ASN A 106 -11.94 -0.12 25.34
CA ASN A 106 -11.92 -1.45 25.96
C ASN A 106 -12.37 -2.54 24.97
N LYS A 107 -13.42 -2.28 24.18
CA LYS A 107 -13.87 -3.18 23.11
C LYS A 107 -12.77 -3.50 22.10
N THR A 108 -12.02 -2.50 21.64
CA THR A 108 -10.91 -2.72 20.70
C THR A 108 -9.79 -3.54 21.35
N LYS A 109 -9.48 -3.33 22.63
CA LYS A 109 -8.48 -4.13 23.36
C LYS A 109 -8.85 -5.60 23.41
N TYR A 110 -10.11 -5.92 23.75
CA TYR A 110 -10.59 -7.31 23.78
C TYR A 110 -10.52 -7.97 22.40
N ILE A 111 -10.83 -7.23 21.33
CA ILE A 111 -10.74 -7.75 19.95
C ILE A 111 -9.28 -8.07 19.59
N ILE A 112 -8.34 -7.15 19.86
CA ILE A 112 -6.91 -7.39 19.61
C ILE A 112 -6.41 -8.59 20.41
N MET A 113 -6.80 -8.69 21.69
CA MET A 113 -6.44 -9.82 22.54
C MET A 113 -7.01 -11.14 22.01
N GLY A 114 -8.26 -11.14 21.54
CA GLY A 114 -8.88 -12.30 20.90
C GLY A 114 -8.16 -12.74 19.63
N ILE A 115 -7.77 -11.79 18.77
CA ILE A 115 -6.94 -12.05 17.58
C ILE A 115 -5.60 -12.67 17.99
N PHE A 116 -4.94 -12.11 19.00
CA PHE A 116 -3.66 -12.61 19.48
C PHE A 116 -3.77 -14.05 20.03
N ILE A 117 -4.75 -14.31 20.89
CA ILE A 117 -5.02 -15.66 21.42
C ILE A 117 -5.29 -16.64 20.27
N TYR A 118 -6.12 -16.24 19.30
CA TYR A 118 -6.41 -17.07 18.14
C TYR A 118 -5.16 -17.41 17.33
N ILE A 119 -4.28 -16.44 17.07
CA ILE A 119 -3.01 -16.65 16.37
C ILE A 119 -2.12 -17.64 17.14
N VAL A 120 -2.00 -17.48 18.46
CA VAL A 120 -1.19 -18.39 19.29
C VAL A 120 -1.76 -19.81 19.27
N VAL A 121 -3.07 -19.96 19.43
CA VAL A 121 -3.75 -21.25 19.35
C VAL A 121 -3.57 -21.88 17.95
N ASN A 122 -3.68 -21.09 16.89
CA ASN A 122 -3.47 -21.53 15.52
C ASN A 122 -2.04 -22.07 15.31
N ILE A 123 -1.03 -21.37 15.82
CA ILE A 123 0.38 -21.79 15.79
C ILE A 123 0.55 -23.16 16.47
N ILE A 124 -0.02 -23.33 17.67
CA ILE A 124 0.10 -24.56 18.46
C ILE A 124 -0.62 -25.72 17.76
N LEU A 125 -1.88 -25.52 17.35
CA LEU A 125 -2.72 -26.55 16.74
C LEU A 125 -2.20 -27.04 15.38
N ASN A 126 -1.50 -26.19 14.64
CA ASN A 126 -0.92 -26.53 13.35
C ASN A 126 0.57 -26.88 13.43
N ARG A 127 1.17 -26.84 14.64
CA ARG A 127 2.60 -27.10 14.88
C ARG A 127 3.49 -26.31 13.91
N VAL A 128 3.21 -25.02 13.81
CA VAL A 128 3.86 -24.14 12.82
C VAL A 128 5.37 -24.09 13.08
N PRO A 129 6.22 -24.30 12.05
CA PRO A 129 7.67 -24.20 12.22
C PRO A 129 8.11 -22.80 12.64
N MET A 130 9.11 -22.73 13.53
CA MET A 130 9.58 -21.44 14.06
C MET A 130 10.08 -20.48 12.97
N ALA A 131 10.69 -21.01 11.90
CA ALA A 131 11.13 -20.20 10.77
C ALA A 131 9.96 -19.44 10.10
N ASN A 132 8.82 -20.11 9.91
CA ASN A 132 7.62 -19.53 9.33
C ASN A 132 7.04 -18.44 10.25
N ILE A 133 7.01 -18.68 11.56
CA ILE A 133 6.56 -17.69 12.56
C ILE A 133 7.43 -16.43 12.50
N LEU A 134 8.75 -16.58 12.55
CA LEU A 134 9.69 -15.46 12.55
C LEU A 134 9.61 -14.66 11.25
N LEU A 135 9.56 -15.33 10.10
CA LEU A 135 9.41 -14.68 8.80
C LEU A 135 8.07 -13.96 8.67
N TYR A 136 6.98 -14.55 9.16
CA TYR A 136 5.66 -13.94 9.12
C TYR A 136 5.60 -12.68 9.97
N ILE A 137 6.15 -12.73 11.19
CA ILE A 137 6.30 -11.56 12.05
C ILE A 137 7.14 -10.51 11.34
N PHE A 138 8.28 -10.88 10.75
CA PHE A 138 9.16 -9.96 10.05
C PHE A 138 8.46 -9.23 8.88
N TYR A 139 7.76 -9.96 8.01
CA TYR A 139 7.08 -9.35 6.85
C TYR A 139 5.87 -8.50 7.23
N ASN A 140 5.15 -8.84 8.31
CA ASN A 140 3.98 -8.09 8.78
C ASN A 140 4.32 -7.05 9.88
N ALA A 141 5.57 -7.00 10.34
CA ALA A 141 5.98 -6.14 11.46
C ALA A 141 5.65 -4.67 11.19
N THR A 142 5.98 -4.16 10.00
CA THR A 142 5.73 -2.76 9.66
C THR A 142 4.25 -2.41 9.75
N PHE A 143 3.35 -3.26 9.25
CA PHE A 143 1.91 -3.03 9.29
C PHE A 143 1.40 -2.94 10.74
N VAL A 144 1.77 -3.89 11.59
CA VAL A 144 1.36 -3.91 13.00
C VAL A 144 1.96 -2.75 13.77
N CYS A 145 3.25 -2.48 13.57
CA CYS A 145 3.99 -1.43 14.25
C CYS A 145 3.44 -0.05 13.91
N ILE A 146 3.22 0.27 12.62
CA ILE A 146 2.72 1.59 12.24
C ILE A 146 1.27 1.79 12.67
N MET A 147 0.45 0.73 12.64
CA MET A 147 -0.90 0.76 13.23
C MET A 147 -0.83 1.14 14.72
N PHE A 148 0.05 0.48 15.48
CA PHE A 148 0.26 0.75 16.90
C PHE A 148 0.73 2.19 17.15
N ILE A 149 1.71 2.65 16.36
CA ILE A 149 2.23 4.01 16.42
C ILE A 149 1.09 5.02 16.24
N ILE A 150 0.27 4.87 15.20
CA ILE A 150 -0.86 5.79 14.94
C ILE A 150 -1.89 5.77 16.05
N LEU A 151 -2.18 4.61 16.64
CA LEU A 151 -3.09 4.50 17.78
C LEU A 151 -2.55 5.14 19.08
N ALA A 152 -1.22 5.34 19.17
CA ALA A 152 -0.59 6.09 20.25
C ALA A 152 -0.61 7.62 20.03
N TYR A 153 -0.93 8.07 18.81
CA TYR A 153 -1.01 9.49 18.48
C TYR A 153 -2.44 10.01 18.58
N LYS A 154 -2.55 11.25 19.06
CA LYS A 154 -3.81 12.00 18.96
C LYS A 154 -3.94 12.55 17.54
N PRO A 155 -5.16 12.65 16.99
CA PRO A 155 -5.38 13.03 15.61
C PRO A 155 -4.83 14.40 15.21
N TYR A 156 -4.40 15.28 16.12
CA TYR A 156 -3.84 16.59 15.80
C TYR A 156 -2.30 16.65 15.84
N GLU A 157 -1.62 15.64 16.38
CA GLU A 157 -0.20 15.71 16.70
C GLU A 157 0.67 15.57 15.42
N TYR A 158 1.49 16.57 15.11
CA TYR A 158 2.39 16.57 13.94
C TYR A 158 1.70 16.51 12.55
N GLY A 159 0.37 16.59 12.46
CA GLY A 159 -0.36 16.44 11.20
C GLY A 159 0.10 17.39 10.09
N ASP A 160 0.34 18.66 10.42
CA ASP A 160 0.81 19.67 9.45
C ASP A 160 2.20 19.34 8.91
N THR A 161 3.11 18.84 9.75
CA THR A 161 4.46 18.43 9.33
C THR A 161 4.38 17.20 8.43
N LEU A 162 3.64 16.17 8.85
CA LEU A 162 3.50 14.93 8.08
C LEU A 162 2.81 15.18 6.73
N GLU A 163 1.87 16.11 6.70
CA GLU A 163 1.26 16.56 5.45
C GLU A 163 2.32 17.19 4.53
N LYS A 164 3.13 18.12 5.03
CA LYS A 164 4.20 18.75 4.25
C LYS A 164 5.19 17.72 3.73
N VAL A 165 5.57 16.74 4.56
CA VAL A 165 6.45 15.63 4.16
C VAL A 165 5.81 14.82 3.04
N MET A 166 4.54 14.39 3.18
CA MET A 166 3.83 13.64 2.14
C MET A 166 3.69 14.43 0.83
N ASN A 167 3.35 15.72 0.90
CA ASN A 167 3.30 16.62 -0.26
C ASN A 167 4.68 16.76 -0.93
N THR A 168 5.74 16.88 -0.13
CA THR A 168 7.12 16.93 -0.60
C THR A 168 7.49 15.65 -1.33
N MET A 169 7.09 14.49 -0.80
CA MET A 169 7.37 13.21 -1.44
C MET A 169 6.68 13.04 -2.79
N ILE A 170 5.39 13.41 -2.86
CA ILE A 170 4.62 13.40 -4.10
C ILE A 170 5.28 14.31 -5.14
N MET A 171 5.65 15.52 -4.73
CA MET A 171 6.31 16.47 -5.61
C MET A 171 7.69 15.96 -6.08
N ALA A 172 8.47 15.35 -5.19
CA ALA A 172 9.76 14.75 -5.55
C ALA A 172 9.59 13.68 -6.64
N GLN A 173 8.60 12.78 -6.51
CA GLN A 173 8.33 11.77 -7.53
C GLN A 173 7.82 12.37 -8.85
N ILE A 174 6.96 13.39 -8.80
CA ILE A 174 6.51 14.11 -10.00
C ILE A 174 7.69 14.77 -10.72
N LEU A 175 8.55 15.49 -9.98
CA LEU A 175 9.74 16.12 -10.55
C LEU A 175 10.68 15.09 -11.16
N HIS A 176 10.89 13.96 -10.48
CA HIS A 176 11.68 12.87 -11.01
C HIS A 176 11.12 12.35 -12.33
N LEU A 177 9.81 12.06 -12.41
CA LEU A 177 9.18 11.57 -13.64
C LEU A 177 9.20 12.60 -14.77
N ILE A 178 9.02 13.89 -14.47
CA ILE A 178 9.12 14.98 -15.46
C ILE A 178 10.52 15.04 -16.07
N ILE A 179 11.57 14.78 -15.28
CA ILE A 179 12.96 14.74 -15.77
C ILE A 179 13.23 13.41 -16.50
N TYR A 180 12.74 12.30 -15.96
CA TYR A 180 12.99 10.95 -16.46
C TYR A 180 12.39 10.71 -17.85
N ILE A 181 11.12 11.05 -18.04
CA ILE A 181 10.36 10.71 -19.26
C ILE A 181 11.03 11.29 -20.53
N PRO A 182 11.39 12.58 -20.60
CA PRO A 182 12.03 13.14 -21.79
C PRO A 182 13.43 12.56 -22.06
N LEU A 183 14.19 12.26 -21.00
CA LEU A 183 15.56 11.76 -21.12
C LEU A 183 15.64 10.26 -21.43
N ASN A 184 14.55 9.52 -21.25
CA ASN A 184 14.48 8.07 -21.47
C ASN A 184 13.33 7.70 -22.43
N ILE A 185 12.93 8.61 -23.33
CA ILE A 185 11.78 8.39 -24.23
C ILE A 185 11.98 7.15 -25.10
N ASP A 186 13.20 6.88 -25.55
CA ASP A 186 13.52 5.71 -26.36
C ASP A 186 13.26 4.40 -25.59
N VAL A 187 13.62 4.36 -24.31
CA VAL A 187 13.38 3.20 -23.43
C VAL A 187 11.87 2.95 -23.29
N ILE A 188 11.09 4.02 -23.12
CA ILE A 188 9.63 3.97 -22.97
C ILE A 188 8.96 3.48 -24.27
N ILE A 189 9.42 3.97 -25.42
CA ILE A 189 8.89 3.57 -26.73
C ILE A 189 9.15 2.07 -27.00
N ILE A 190 10.32 1.57 -26.57
CA ILE A 190 10.71 0.16 -26.71
C ILE A 190 9.93 -0.72 -25.71
N HIS A 191 9.84 -0.30 -24.44
CA HIS A 191 9.22 -1.06 -23.35
C HIS A 191 7.80 -0.55 -23.04
N ARG A 192 6.92 -0.56 -24.05
CA ARG A 192 5.53 -0.08 -23.93
C ARG A 192 4.73 -0.75 -22.79
N ILE A 193 5.10 -1.98 -22.45
CA ILE A 193 4.52 -2.79 -21.38
C ILE A 193 5.66 -3.09 -20.41
N GLY A 194 5.82 -2.27 -19.37
CA GLY A 194 6.91 -2.41 -18.42
C GLY A 194 6.92 -1.34 -17.33
N ASP A 195 7.68 -1.60 -16.28
CA ASP A 195 7.90 -0.73 -15.13
C ASP A 195 8.86 0.44 -15.49
N TRP A 196 8.50 1.30 -16.45
CA TRP A 196 9.31 2.47 -16.81
C TRP A 196 8.97 3.71 -15.97
N ALA A 197 7.73 3.84 -15.49
CA ALA A 197 7.32 4.91 -14.57
C ALA A 197 7.30 4.41 -13.12
N ILE A 198 8.50 4.12 -12.59
CA ILE A 198 8.72 3.62 -11.22
C ILE A 198 9.20 4.70 -10.24
N GLY A 199 9.52 5.90 -10.73
CA GLY A 199 10.09 6.95 -9.91
C GLY A 199 11.45 6.55 -9.36
N THR A 200 11.76 6.96 -8.13
CA THR A 200 13.01 6.55 -7.45
C THR A 200 12.88 5.23 -6.69
N LEU A 201 11.73 4.55 -6.83
CA LEU A 201 11.39 3.42 -5.96
C LEU A 201 12.13 2.13 -6.31
N GLY A 202 12.84 2.07 -7.44
CA GLY A 202 13.53 0.87 -7.91
C GLY A 202 12.67 -0.03 -8.78
N THR A 203 13.32 -1.01 -9.41
CA THR A 203 12.68 -1.97 -10.32
C THR A 203 11.53 -2.72 -9.65
N SER A 204 10.45 -2.97 -10.40
CA SER A 204 9.24 -3.66 -9.91
C SER A 204 8.49 -2.96 -8.77
N GLN A 205 8.66 -1.64 -8.64
CA GLN A 205 7.94 -0.82 -7.64
C GLN A 205 6.92 0.15 -8.27
N GLY A 206 6.59 0.01 -9.56
CA GLY A 206 5.53 0.77 -10.23
C GLY A 206 4.18 0.74 -9.48
N PRO A 207 3.74 -0.43 -9.00
CA PRO A 207 2.56 -0.53 -8.15
C PRO A 207 2.63 0.27 -6.83
N MET A 208 3.83 0.42 -6.24
CA MET A 208 4.01 1.27 -5.06
C MET A 208 3.89 2.74 -5.46
N LEU A 209 4.49 3.17 -6.58
CA LEU A 209 4.35 4.54 -7.02
C LEU A 209 2.88 4.88 -7.35
N PHE A 210 2.17 3.96 -8.01
CA PHE A 210 0.74 4.08 -8.25
C PHE A 210 -0.02 4.33 -6.94
N ASN A 211 0.21 3.50 -5.93
CA ASN A 211 -0.46 3.64 -4.65
C ASN A 211 -0.13 4.97 -3.96
N LEU A 212 1.11 5.47 -4.04
CA LEU A 212 1.46 6.82 -3.52
C LEU A 212 0.56 7.88 -4.11
N PHE A 213 0.39 7.86 -5.44
CA PHE A 213 -0.44 8.83 -6.13
C PHE A 213 -1.93 8.66 -5.84
N ILE A 214 -2.44 7.42 -5.75
CA ILE A 214 -3.86 7.18 -5.47
C ILE A 214 -4.24 7.48 -4.02
N PHE A 215 -3.43 7.10 -3.04
CA PHE A 215 -3.69 7.51 -1.65
C PHE A 215 -3.62 9.04 -1.48
N SER A 216 -2.75 9.70 -2.25
CA SER A 216 -2.71 11.16 -2.33
C SER A 216 -3.96 11.74 -2.99
N PHE A 217 -4.45 11.12 -4.07
CA PHE A 217 -5.72 11.48 -4.70
C PHE A 217 -6.87 11.42 -3.69
N ILE A 218 -6.99 10.31 -2.97
CA ILE A 218 -8.03 10.10 -1.96
C ILE A 218 -7.95 11.19 -0.90
N ARG A 219 -6.75 11.50 -0.38
CA ARG A 219 -6.55 12.58 0.59
C ARG A 219 -7.00 13.94 0.06
N PHE A 220 -6.60 14.32 -1.16
CA PHE A 220 -7.02 15.59 -1.76
C PHE A 220 -8.52 15.63 -2.05
N PHE A 221 -9.10 14.52 -2.50
CA PHE A 221 -10.53 14.38 -2.75
C PHE A 221 -11.35 14.56 -1.46
N MET A 222 -10.94 13.92 -0.36
CA MET A 222 -11.62 14.07 0.93
C MET A 222 -11.57 15.53 1.43
N ARG A 223 -10.47 16.24 1.20
CA ARG A 223 -10.38 17.68 1.53
C ARG A 223 -11.19 18.56 0.60
N PHE A 224 -11.22 18.24 -0.69
CA PHE A 224 -12.04 18.95 -1.65
C PHE A 224 -13.53 18.81 -1.32
N LYS A 225 -13.95 17.62 -0.87
CA LYS A 225 -15.33 17.36 -0.44
C LYS A 225 -15.79 18.35 0.64
N GLU A 226 -14.93 18.65 1.61
CA GLU A 226 -15.23 19.57 2.71
C GLU A 226 -15.03 21.04 2.33
N ASN A 227 -13.86 21.43 1.81
CA ASN A 227 -13.50 22.84 1.64
C ASN A 227 -13.81 23.43 0.25
N LYS A 228 -14.19 22.60 -0.74
CA LYS A 228 -14.50 22.98 -2.14
C LYS A 228 -13.44 23.84 -2.86
N LYS A 229 -12.20 23.89 -2.36
CA LYS A 229 -11.11 24.70 -2.96
C LYS A 229 -10.70 24.13 -4.33
N LYS A 230 -10.79 24.94 -5.39
CA LYS A 230 -10.51 24.53 -6.77
C LYS A 230 -9.08 24.04 -7.00
N ASN A 231 -8.09 24.56 -6.27
CA ASN A 231 -6.70 24.11 -6.39
C ASN A 231 -6.52 22.63 -6.03
N LEU A 232 -7.35 22.07 -5.14
CA LEU A 232 -7.33 20.65 -4.80
C LEU A 232 -7.75 19.77 -5.97
N LEU A 233 -8.68 20.23 -6.83
CA LEU A 233 -9.04 19.52 -8.07
C LEU A 233 -7.86 19.41 -9.02
N GLY A 234 -7.07 20.49 -9.13
CA GLY A 234 -5.84 20.49 -9.91
C GLY A 234 -4.84 19.45 -9.42
N TRP A 235 -4.64 19.39 -8.10
CA TRP A 235 -3.77 18.39 -7.48
C TRP A 235 -4.28 16.96 -7.65
N MET A 236 -5.59 16.73 -7.51
CA MET A 236 -6.22 15.44 -7.80
C MET A 236 -5.95 15.00 -9.24
N ALA A 237 -6.13 15.90 -10.22
CA ALA A 237 -5.87 15.59 -11.62
C ALA A 237 -4.39 15.25 -11.85
N ILE A 238 -3.46 16.02 -11.29
CA ILE A 238 -2.02 15.75 -11.40
C ILE A 238 -1.69 14.37 -10.85
N VAL A 239 -2.04 14.06 -9.60
CA VAL A 239 -1.68 12.76 -9.02
C VAL A 239 -2.39 11.61 -9.74
N PHE A 240 -3.61 11.79 -10.23
CA PHE A 240 -4.30 10.75 -11.01
C PHE A 240 -3.60 10.46 -12.33
N ILE A 241 -3.20 11.51 -13.08
CA ILE A 241 -2.44 11.37 -14.33
C ILE A 241 -1.12 10.63 -14.07
N PHE A 242 -0.34 11.08 -13.07
CA PHE A 242 0.93 10.43 -12.72
C PHE A 242 0.74 9.00 -12.19
N GLY A 243 -0.39 8.71 -11.53
CA GLY A 243 -0.79 7.36 -11.19
C GLY A 243 -0.96 6.49 -12.44
N ILE A 244 -1.79 6.91 -13.40
CA ILE A 244 -2.03 6.15 -14.64
C ILE A 244 -0.74 5.94 -15.45
N LEU A 245 0.19 6.91 -15.44
CA LEU A 245 1.48 6.79 -16.12
C LEU A 245 2.31 5.58 -15.66
N THR A 246 2.09 5.05 -14.45
CA THR A 246 2.75 3.82 -13.95
C THR A 246 2.32 2.53 -14.66
N VAL A 247 1.33 2.60 -15.57
CA VAL A 247 0.79 1.45 -16.34
C VAL A 247 0.25 0.32 -15.44
N SER A 248 -0.07 0.62 -14.18
CA SER A 248 -0.69 -0.33 -13.24
C SER A 248 -2.19 -0.49 -13.51
N THR A 249 -2.54 -1.17 -14.61
CA THR A 249 -3.92 -1.30 -15.13
C THR A 249 -4.88 -1.92 -14.12
N ALA A 250 -4.50 -3.05 -13.50
CA ALA A 250 -5.33 -3.73 -12.50
C ALA A 250 -5.64 -2.82 -11.30
N LEU A 251 -4.63 -2.13 -10.76
CA LEU A 251 -4.82 -1.19 -9.65
C LEU A 251 -5.68 0.02 -10.05
N THR A 252 -5.54 0.50 -11.29
CA THR A 252 -6.38 1.58 -11.84
C THR A 252 -7.85 1.17 -11.89
N MET A 253 -8.14 -0.04 -12.38
CA MET A 253 -9.50 -0.57 -12.40
C MET A 253 -10.09 -0.71 -10.99
N LEU A 254 -9.32 -1.28 -10.05
CA LEU A 254 -9.76 -1.40 -8.66
C LEU A 254 -10.01 -0.05 -8.00
N PHE A 255 -9.20 0.97 -8.31
CA PHE A 255 -9.43 2.33 -7.83
C PHE A 255 -10.71 2.93 -8.42
N VAL A 256 -10.95 2.80 -9.73
CA VAL A 256 -12.17 3.28 -10.39
C VAL A 256 -13.42 2.63 -9.78
N VAL A 257 -13.40 1.31 -9.58
CA VAL A 257 -14.49 0.59 -8.92
C VAL A 257 -14.68 1.06 -7.48
N SER A 258 -13.59 1.22 -6.73
CA SER A 258 -13.64 1.73 -5.34
C SER A 258 -14.28 3.12 -5.27
N MET A 259 -13.92 4.00 -6.21
CA MET A 259 -14.48 5.33 -6.32
C MET A 259 -15.96 5.31 -6.70
N GLY A 260 -16.36 4.41 -7.60
CA GLY A 260 -17.75 4.17 -7.98
C GLY A 260 -18.60 3.71 -6.80
N ILE A 261 -18.17 2.67 -6.08
CA ILE A 261 -18.83 2.15 -4.87
C ILE A 261 -18.98 3.27 -3.83
N TYR A 262 -17.89 3.99 -3.54
CA TYR A 262 -17.93 5.08 -2.58
C TYR A 262 -18.90 6.19 -3.01
N SER A 263 -18.91 6.55 -4.30
CA SER A 263 -19.76 7.62 -4.83
C SER A 263 -21.24 7.26 -4.75
N VAL A 264 -21.59 6.04 -5.14
CA VAL A 264 -22.98 5.53 -5.09
C VAL A 264 -23.49 5.49 -3.65
N LEU A 265 -22.67 5.07 -2.69
CA LEU A 265 -23.14 4.83 -1.32
C LEU A 265 -23.00 6.04 -0.38
N PHE A 266 -22.00 6.90 -0.56
CA PHE A 266 -21.58 7.87 0.47
C PHE A 266 -21.43 9.32 0.00
N THR A 267 -21.79 9.62 -1.25
CA THR A 267 -21.78 11.01 -1.75
C THR A 267 -23.20 11.52 -2.02
N SER A 268 -23.34 12.84 -1.97
CA SER A 268 -24.57 13.55 -2.34
C SER A 268 -24.96 13.26 -3.79
N ASN A 269 -26.26 13.24 -4.13
CA ASN A 269 -26.76 12.95 -5.47
C ASN A 269 -26.05 13.76 -6.58
N LYS A 270 -25.83 15.07 -6.38
CA LYS A 270 -25.12 15.92 -7.35
C LYS A 270 -23.69 15.43 -7.61
N LEU A 271 -22.92 15.21 -6.55
CA LEU A 271 -21.53 14.72 -6.67
C LEU A 271 -21.49 13.29 -7.22
N ARG A 272 -22.43 12.43 -6.83
CA ARG A 272 -22.59 11.06 -7.35
C ARG A 272 -22.77 11.06 -8.86
N ILE A 273 -23.72 11.85 -9.36
CA ILE A 273 -23.99 11.96 -10.80
C ILE A 273 -22.74 12.43 -11.53
N ILE A 274 -22.06 13.47 -11.03
CA ILE A 274 -20.83 13.99 -11.66
C ILE A 274 -19.74 12.93 -11.72
N ILE A 275 -19.47 12.23 -10.61
CA ILE A 275 -18.39 11.22 -10.57
C ILE A 275 -18.75 10.03 -11.45
N VAL A 276 -19.96 9.48 -11.30
CA VAL A 276 -20.39 8.30 -12.07
C VAL A 276 -20.46 8.61 -13.56
N SER A 277 -21.00 9.76 -13.96
CA SER A 277 -21.03 10.17 -15.38
C SER A 277 -19.63 10.39 -15.93
N THR A 278 -18.71 10.95 -15.14
CA THR A 278 -17.30 11.12 -15.53
C THR A 278 -16.63 9.75 -15.71
N LEU A 279 -16.83 8.81 -14.78
CA LEU A 279 -16.27 7.47 -14.87
C LEU A 279 -16.80 6.73 -16.10
N ILE A 280 -18.13 6.74 -16.33
CA ILE A 280 -18.75 6.14 -17.51
C ILE A 280 -18.23 6.79 -18.80
N GLY A 281 -18.15 8.12 -18.83
CA GLY A 281 -17.65 8.87 -19.99
C GLY A 281 -16.19 8.52 -20.30
N LEU A 282 -15.32 8.48 -19.28
CA LEU A 282 -13.92 8.10 -19.45
C LEU A 282 -13.77 6.64 -19.90
N SER A 283 -14.57 5.71 -19.34
CA SER A 283 -14.57 4.31 -19.76
C SER A 283 -15.06 4.14 -21.21
N ALA A 284 -16.08 4.90 -21.61
CA ALA A 284 -16.59 4.89 -22.98
C ALA A 284 -15.56 5.45 -23.97
N VAL A 285 -14.94 6.60 -23.66
CA VAL A 285 -13.86 7.17 -24.47
C VAL A 285 -12.72 6.17 -24.58
N PHE A 286 -12.25 5.61 -23.45
CA PHE A 286 -11.19 4.61 -23.45
C PHE A 286 -11.52 3.42 -24.35
N TYR A 287 -12.69 2.82 -24.19
CA TYR A 287 -13.12 1.68 -25.01
C TYR A 287 -13.10 2.01 -26.51
N VAL A 288 -13.71 3.14 -26.91
CA VAL A 288 -13.80 3.56 -28.32
C VAL A 288 -12.42 3.91 -28.91
N THR A 289 -11.53 4.51 -28.12
CA THR A 289 -10.18 4.87 -28.58
C THR A 289 -9.16 3.73 -28.50
N SER A 290 -9.48 2.66 -27.76
CA SER A 290 -8.55 1.55 -27.57
C SER A 290 -8.44 0.70 -28.83
N PRO A 291 -7.26 0.12 -29.13
CA PRO A 291 -7.10 -0.84 -30.21
C PRO A 291 -8.07 -2.03 -30.11
N SER A 292 -8.48 -2.59 -31.24
CA SER A 292 -9.48 -3.69 -31.30
C SER A 292 -9.13 -4.90 -30.44
N TRP A 293 -7.84 -5.19 -30.24
CA TRP A 293 -7.40 -6.28 -29.37
C TRP A 293 -7.68 -6.01 -27.88
N ILE A 294 -7.58 -4.75 -27.42
CA ILE A 294 -7.97 -4.36 -26.05
C ILE A 294 -9.48 -4.48 -25.89
N GLN A 295 -10.24 -4.00 -26.88
CA GLN A 295 -11.70 -4.12 -26.89
C GLN A 295 -12.14 -5.59 -26.81
N TYR A 296 -11.50 -6.46 -27.59
CA TYR A 296 -11.71 -7.91 -27.54
C TYR A 296 -11.39 -8.46 -26.15
N GLN A 297 -10.22 -8.15 -25.57
CA GLN A 297 -9.88 -8.61 -24.22
C GLN A 297 -10.90 -8.16 -23.16
N ILE A 298 -11.37 -6.90 -23.21
CA ILE A 298 -12.40 -6.40 -22.31
C ILE A 298 -13.70 -7.20 -22.48
N LYS A 299 -14.15 -7.39 -23.73
CA LYS A 299 -15.37 -8.13 -24.04
C LYS A 299 -15.28 -9.58 -23.58
N SER A 300 -14.20 -10.28 -23.92
CA SER A 300 -13.98 -11.67 -23.53
C SER A 300 -13.86 -11.80 -22.01
N THR A 301 -13.16 -10.89 -21.34
CA THR A 301 -13.11 -10.87 -19.87
C THR A 301 -14.51 -10.71 -19.24
N LEU A 302 -15.40 -9.92 -19.82
CA LEU A 302 -16.74 -9.70 -19.27
C LEU A 302 -17.73 -10.83 -19.58
N PHE A 303 -17.65 -11.44 -20.76
CA PHE A 303 -18.70 -12.33 -21.25
C PHE A 303 -18.27 -13.78 -21.50
N ASP A 304 -16.97 -14.08 -21.56
CA ASP A 304 -16.44 -15.42 -21.81
C ASP A 304 -15.81 -15.99 -20.53
N SER A 305 -16.44 -17.03 -19.98
CA SER A 305 -15.96 -17.70 -18.77
C SER A 305 -14.70 -18.52 -18.99
N GLU A 306 -14.53 -19.12 -20.17
CA GLU A 306 -13.34 -19.92 -20.47
C GLU A 306 -12.14 -18.99 -20.58
N PHE A 307 -12.28 -17.91 -21.36
CA PHE A 307 -11.26 -16.87 -21.48
C PHE A 307 -10.86 -16.29 -20.11
N ARG A 308 -11.84 -15.97 -19.25
CA ARG A 308 -11.55 -15.48 -17.89
C ARG A 308 -10.74 -16.46 -17.06
N ASN A 309 -11.07 -17.75 -17.10
CA ASN A 309 -10.40 -18.75 -16.27
C ASN A 309 -8.98 -19.03 -16.76
N ASP A 310 -8.75 -18.96 -18.06
CA ASP A 310 -7.44 -19.16 -18.67
C ASP A 310 -6.51 -17.95 -18.47
N GLU A 311 -7.04 -16.74 -18.63
CA GLU A 311 -6.26 -15.50 -18.52
C GLU A 311 -6.10 -15.01 -17.08
N ILE A 312 -7.13 -15.16 -16.22
CA ILE A 312 -7.09 -14.69 -14.82
C ILE A 312 -6.87 -15.88 -13.89
N LYS A 313 -5.62 -16.33 -13.82
CA LYS A 313 -5.21 -17.47 -12.98
C LYS A 313 -5.51 -17.26 -11.49
N LYS A 314 -5.67 -16.01 -11.05
CA LYS A 314 -6.11 -15.64 -9.69
C LYS A 314 -7.34 -16.43 -9.25
N PHE A 315 -8.32 -16.61 -10.13
CA PHE A 315 -9.59 -17.25 -9.80
C PHE A 315 -9.43 -18.69 -9.35
N ALA A 316 -8.53 -19.45 -10.00
CA ALA A 316 -8.24 -20.82 -9.59
C ALA A 316 -7.69 -20.90 -8.16
N TYR A 317 -6.90 -19.92 -7.70
CA TYR A 317 -6.40 -19.92 -6.32
C TYR A 317 -7.49 -19.55 -5.30
N TYR A 318 -8.39 -18.63 -5.66
CA TYR A 318 -9.57 -18.34 -4.85
C TYR A 318 -10.46 -19.58 -4.74
N GLU A 319 -10.76 -20.24 -5.85
CA GLU A 319 -11.54 -21.47 -5.87
C GLU A 319 -10.86 -22.56 -5.03
N ASP A 320 -9.56 -22.77 -5.20
CA ASP A 320 -8.84 -23.78 -4.44
C ASP A 320 -8.90 -23.52 -2.93
N THR A 321 -8.67 -22.27 -2.53
CA THR A 321 -8.55 -21.88 -1.12
C THR A 321 -9.90 -21.81 -0.40
N PHE A 322 -10.94 -21.32 -1.06
CA PHE A 322 -12.26 -21.12 -0.45
C PHE A 322 -13.20 -22.30 -0.67
N LEU A 323 -13.06 -23.04 -1.78
CA LEU A 323 -14.01 -24.09 -2.14
C LEU A 323 -13.36 -25.47 -2.16
N THR A 324 -12.30 -25.68 -2.94
CA THR A 324 -11.78 -27.03 -3.20
C THR A 324 -11.14 -27.68 -1.96
N VAL A 325 -10.27 -26.95 -1.25
CA VAL A 325 -9.60 -27.49 -0.07
C VAL A 325 -10.57 -27.63 1.11
N PRO A 326 -11.40 -26.62 1.46
CA PRO A 326 -12.36 -26.75 2.55
C PRO A 326 -13.36 -27.90 2.40
N LYS A 327 -13.78 -28.22 1.16
CA LYS A 327 -14.63 -29.39 0.88
C LYS A 327 -13.95 -30.73 1.18
N LYS A 328 -12.62 -30.78 1.12
CA LYS A 328 -11.81 -32.00 1.29
C LYS A 328 -11.24 -32.15 2.69
N ASP A 329 -10.98 -31.03 3.39
CA ASP A 329 -10.49 -31.02 4.77
C ASP A 329 -11.20 -29.94 5.60
N ALA A 330 -12.08 -30.40 6.49
CA ALA A 330 -12.78 -29.54 7.43
C ALA A 330 -11.84 -28.88 8.47
N SER A 331 -10.72 -29.52 8.80
CA SER A 331 -9.70 -28.93 9.68
C SER A 331 -9.07 -27.70 9.03
N PHE A 332 -8.64 -27.82 7.76
CA PHE A 332 -8.20 -26.65 6.99
C PHE A 332 -9.29 -25.58 6.88
N ALA A 333 -10.55 -25.97 6.63
CA ALA A 333 -11.65 -25.01 6.57
C ALA A 333 -11.77 -24.17 7.85
N LEU A 334 -11.64 -24.78 9.03
CA LEU A 334 -11.79 -24.09 10.31
C LEU A 334 -10.57 -23.27 10.70
N LYS A 335 -9.38 -23.89 10.67
CA LYS A 335 -8.14 -23.32 11.24
C LYS A 335 -7.03 -23.07 10.22
N GLY A 336 -7.24 -23.35 8.94
CA GLY A 336 -6.23 -23.18 7.88
C GLY A 336 -5.01 -24.09 8.05
N ALA A 337 -3.98 -23.83 7.25
CA ALA A 337 -2.72 -24.57 7.24
C ALA A 337 -1.73 -24.17 8.35
N GLY A 338 -2.00 -23.07 9.05
CA GLY A 338 -1.08 -22.46 10.01
C GLY A 338 -0.39 -21.21 9.47
N LEU A 339 -0.07 -20.31 10.40
CA LEU A 339 0.59 -19.03 10.15
C LEU A 339 1.88 -19.20 9.33
N GLY A 340 1.96 -18.52 8.19
CA GLY A 340 3.12 -18.59 7.32
C GLY A 340 3.28 -19.89 6.53
N CYS A 341 2.25 -20.76 6.43
CA CYS A 341 2.40 -22.09 5.82
C CYS A 341 1.61 -22.32 4.52
N TYR A 342 0.98 -21.28 3.94
CA TYR A 342 0.18 -21.41 2.71
C TYR A 342 0.67 -20.52 1.55
N SER A 343 0.34 -19.23 1.55
CA SER A 343 0.61 -18.31 0.43
C SER A 343 1.20 -16.95 0.84
N SER A 344 1.57 -16.76 2.10
CA SER A 344 2.34 -15.58 2.53
C SER A 344 3.77 -15.57 1.95
N ARG A 345 4.42 -14.42 1.94
CA ARG A 345 5.87 -14.33 1.69
C ARG A 345 6.68 -15.12 2.69
N ALA A 346 6.18 -15.29 3.92
CA ALA A 346 6.80 -16.18 4.90
C ALA A 346 6.84 -17.63 4.39
N ALA A 347 5.72 -18.14 3.87
CA ALA A 347 5.64 -19.48 3.29
C ALA A 347 6.60 -19.64 2.09
N LEU A 348 6.58 -18.65 1.17
CA LEU A 348 7.41 -18.66 -0.04
C LEU A 348 8.92 -18.52 0.26
N THR A 349 9.28 -17.80 1.33
CA THR A 349 10.67 -17.68 1.79
C THR A 349 11.11 -18.98 2.48
N SER A 350 10.31 -19.50 3.41
CA SER A 350 10.64 -20.73 4.14
C SER A 350 10.72 -21.96 3.22
N SER A 351 10.02 -21.93 2.09
CA SER A 351 10.08 -22.99 1.08
C SER A 351 11.35 -22.94 0.21
N GLY A 352 12.14 -21.86 0.30
CA GLY A 352 13.29 -21.62 -0.54
C GLY A 352 12.97 -21.16 -1.97
N TYR A 353 11.74 -20.71 -2.24
CA TYR A 353 11.33 -20.29 -3.60
C TYR A 353 11.40 -18.77 -3.81
N TYR A 354 11.32 -17.99 -2.73
CA TYR A 354 11.22 -16.54 -2.82
C TYR A 354 12.57 -15.83 -2.64
N ALA A 355 13.28 -16.11 -1.55
CA ALA A 355 14.45 -15.33 -1.17
C ALA A 355 15.75 -16.14 -1.25
N ASN A 356 16.61 -15.76 -2.20
CA ASN A 356 17.90 -16.43 -2.43
C ASN A 356 18.79 -16.49 -1.18
N TRP A 357 18.70 -15.48 -0.30
CA TRP A 357 19.48 -15.46 0.94
C TRP A 357 19.10 -16.61 1.88
N TYR A 358 17.84 -17.04 1.92
CA TYR A 358 17.38 -18.12 2.79
C TYR A 358 18.06 -19.45 2.44
N ASN A 359 18.12 -19.76 1.14
CA ASN A 359 18.83 -20.93 0.63
C ASN A 359 20.34 -20.83 0.83
N LYS A 360 20.93 -19.64 0.64
CA LYS A 360 22.36 -19.40 0.87
C LYS A 360 22.77 -19.64 2.33
N LEU A 361 21.90 -19.29 3.28
CA LEU A 361 22.10 -19.56 4.70
C LEU A 361 21.84 -21.02 5.10
N LYS A 362 21.47 -21.89 4.15
CA LYS A 362 21.16 -23.32 4.37
C LYS A 362 20.15 -23.53 5.50
N LEU A 363 19.19 -22.61 5.63
CA LEU A 363 18.13 -22.72 6.64
C LEU A 363 17.18 -23.87 6.28
N PRO A 364 16.55 -24.52 7.27
CA PRO A 364 15.63 -25.63 7.01
C PRO A 364 14.48 -25.20 6.10
N ILE A 365 14.25 -25.97 5.03
CA ILE A 365 13.18 -25.70 4.08
C ILE A 365 11.88 -26.31 4.60
N TYR A 366 10.86 -25.47 4.76
CA TYR A 366 9.52 -25.88 5.16
C TYR A 366 8.53 -25.62 4.03
N ASN A 367 7.92 -26.71 3.58
CA ASN A 367 6.89 -26.71 2.54
C ASN A 367 5.63 -27.35 3.10
N GLY A 368 4.65 -26.53 3.50
CA GLY A 368 3.34 -27.01 3.96
C GLY A 368 2.69 -27.90 2.90
N GLN A 369 1.94 -28.91 3.32
CA GLN A 369 1.26 -29.86 2.42
C GLN A 369 0.36 -29.14 1.41
N TYR A 370 -0.44 -28.19 1.90
CA TYR A 370 -1.35 -27.38 1.09
C TYR A 370 -0.60 -26.47 0.12
N MET A 371 0.40 -25.74 0.59
CA MET A 371 1.26 -24.92 -0.26
C MET A 371 1.88 -25.73 -1.40
N ARG A 372 2.44 -26.90 -1.11
CA ARG A 372 3.10 -27.76 -2.10
C ARG A 372 2.15 -28.22 -3.20
N LYS A 373 0.87 -28.46 -2.84
CA LYS A 373 -0.14 -29.00 -3.75
C LYS A 373 -0.87 -27.91 -4.56
N TYR A 374 -1.16 -26.76 -3.95
CA TYR A 374 -2.06 -25.75 -4.53
C TYR A 374 -1.36 -24.45 -4.95
N ILE A 375 -0.24 -24.10 -4.30
CA ILE A 375 0.46 -22.83 -4.55
C ILE A 375 1.71 -23.06 -5.41
N LYS A 376 2.58 -23.98 -4.97
CA LYS A 376 3.88 -24.24 -5.61
C LYS A 376 3.81 -24.60 -7.09
N PRO A 377 2.90 -25.47 -7.57
CA PRO A 377 2.90 -25.90 -8.98
C PRO A 377 2.65 -24.76 -9.96
N ARG A 378 2.10 -23.64 -9.48
CA ARG A 378 1.69 -22.51 -10.31
C ARG A 378 2.48 -21.22 -10.05
N LEU A 379 3.44 -21.25 -9.10
CA LEU A 379 4.38 -20.15 -8.83
C LEU A 379 5.17 -19.71 -10.07
N TYR A 380 5.48 -20.66 -10.96
CA TYR A 380 6.27 -20.44 -12.18
C TYR A 380 5.43 -20.55 -13.45
N SER A 381 4.19 -20.05 -13.43
CA SER A 381 3.38 -20.05 -14.65
C SER A 381 4.12 -19.30 -15.77
N ARG A 382 4.11 -19.88 -16.99
CA ARG A 382 4.92 -19.49 -18.18
C ARG A 382 4.86 -18.00 -18.59
N TYR A 383 3.92 -17.23 -18.03
CA TYR A 383 3.65 -15.81 -18.34
C TYR A 383 3.73 -14.89 -17.10
N GLY A 384 4.28 -15.38 -15.98
CA GLY A 384 4.18 -14.78 -14.63
C GLY A 384 4.90 -13.46 -14.37
N LEU A 385 4.58 -12.40 -15.12
CA LEU A 385 5.00 -11.03 -14.84
C LEU A 385 3.92 -10.20 -14.13
N SER A 386 2.65 -10.63 -14.16
CA SER A 386 1.53 -9.86 -13.62
C SER A 386 1.15 -10.25 -12.18
N VAL A 387 0.80 -9.26 -11.36
CA VAL A 387 0.28 -9.46 -10.00
C VAL A 387 -1.03 -10.27 -10.02
N VAL A 388 -1.81 -10.23 -11.10
CA VAL A 388 -3.02 -11.06 -11.22
C VAL A 388 -2.74 -12.54 -11.47
N ASP A 389 -1.53 -12.91 -11.89
CA ASP A 389 -1.16 -14.32 -12.12
C ASP A 389 -0.54 -14.97 -10.89
N GLN A 390 -0.08 -14.16 -9.94
CA GLN A 390 0.57 -14.64 -8.74
C GLN A 390 -0.44 -15.30 -7.79
N PRO A 391 -0.06 -16.42 -7.13
CA PRO A 391 -0.92 -17.12 -6.17
C PRO A 391 -1.18 -16.37 -4.87
N THR A 392 -0.68 -15.14 -4.74
CA THR A 392 -0.77 -14.32 -3.54
C THR A 392 -1.94 -13.35 -3.62
N SER A 393 -2.73 -13.30 -2.56
CA SER A 393 -3.62 -12.20 -2.22
C SER A 393 -3.86 -12.24 -0.72
N GLN A 394 -4.11 -11.08 -0.09
CA GLN A 394 -4.30 -11.07 1.36
C GLN A 394 -5.44 -12.00 1.78
N TYR A 395 -6.54 -12.04 1.01
CA TYR A 395 -7.67 -12.91 1.29
C TYR A 395 -7.32 -14.40 1.15
N ILE A 396 -6.55 -14.78 0.13
CA ILE A 396 -6.06 -16.16 -0.04
C ILE A 396 -5.14 -16.53 1.12
N SER A 397 -4.21 -15.64 1.51
CA SER A 397 -3.26 -15.90 2.60
C SER A 397 -3.96 -16.00 3.95
N ILE A 398 -4.91 -15.11 4.25
CA ILE A 398 -5.66 -15.19 5.52
C ILE A 398 -6.52 -16.45 5.57
N MET A 399 -7.30 -16.75 4.54
CA MET A 399 -8.13 -17.95 4.50
C MET A 399 -7.28 -19.22 4.54
N GLY A 400 -6.19 -19.26 3.77
CA GLY A 400 -5.34 -20.43 3.69
C GLY A 400 -4.51 -20.71 4.93
N GLU A 401 -4.09 -19.68 5.68
CA GLU A 401 -3.28 -19.84 6.89
C GLU A 401 -4.12 -19.95 8.16
N PHE A 402 -5.27 -19.27 8.20
CA PHE A 402 -6.10 -19.15 9.39
C PHE A 402 -7.54 -19.65 9.22
N GLY A 403 -7.92 -20.23 8.07
CA GLY A 403 -9.25 -20.76 7.83
C GLY A 403 -10.36 -19.70 7.86
N TYR A 404 -11.60 -20.16 7.87
CA TYR A 404 -12.79 -19.30 7.90
C TYR A 404 -12.86 -18.47 9.17
N ILE A 405 -12.38 -18.98 10.31
CA ILE A 405 -12.36 -18.24 11.57
C ILE A 405 -11.48 -16.99 11.42
N GLY A 406 -10.24 -17.15 10.94
CA GLY A 406 -9.34 -16.03 10.71
C GLY A 406 -9.85 -15.07 9.64
N PHE A 407 -10.44 -15.60 8.57
CA PHE A 407 -11.05 -14.79 7.52
C PHE A 407 -12.19 -13.92 8.04
N ILE A 408 -13.12 -14.47 8.82
CA ILE A 408 -14.23 -13.72 9.43
C ILE A 408 -13.69 -12.64 10.37
N MET A 409 -12.71 -12.97 11.21
CA MET A 409 -12.08 -11.98 12.10
C MET A 409 -11.43 -10.84 11.32
N PHE A 410 -10.78 -11.15 10.19
CA PHE A 410 -10.17 -10.17 9.31
C PHE A 410 -11.21 -9.24 8.66
N ILE A 411 -12.29 -9.81 8.10
CA ILE A 411 -13.39 -9.03 7.52
C ILE A 411 -14.05 -8.15 8.60
N ALA A 412 -14.28 -8.69 9.80
CA ALA A 412 -14.83 -7.93 10.91
C ALA A 412 -13.92 -6.73 11.30
N LEU A 413 -12.61 -6.89 11.27
CA LEU A 413 -11.66 -5.80 11.52
C LEU A 413 -11.78 -4.69 10.46
N LEU A 414 -11.83 -5.06 9.17
CA LEU A 414 -12.02 -4.09 8.08
C LEU A 414 -13.36 -3.35 8.22
N VAL A 415 -14.44 -4.06 8.57
CA VAL A 415 -15.75 -3.46 8.83
C VAL A 415 -15.72 -2.51 10.03
N ILE A 416 -14.99 -2.85 11.09
CA ILE A 416 -14.82 -1.96 12.25
C ILE A 416 -14.12 -0.67 11.85
N PHE A 417 -13.00 -0.74 11.11
CA PHE A 417 -12.34 0.46 10.59
C PHE A 417 -13.30 1.28 9.73
N PHE A 418 -14.06 0.62 8.86
CA PHE A 418 -15.01 1.25 7.95
C PHE A 418 -16.13 2.02 8.66
N ILE A 419 -16.69 1.43 9.71
CA ILE A 419 -17.77 2.03 10.50
C ILE A 419 -17.24 3.15 11.40
N LYS A 420 -16.09 2.95 12.06
CA LYS A 420 -15.55 3.91 13.03
C LYS A 420 -14.98 5.17 12.39
N SER A 421 -14.58 5.11 11.12
CA SER A 421 -13.98 6.25 10.42
C SER A 421 -14.71 6.57 9.11
N PRO A 422 -15.88 7.25 9.19
CA PRO A 422 -16.66 7.64 8.01
C PRO A 422 -15.87 8.44 6.98
N ASN A 423 -14.90 9.24 7.45
CA ASN A 423 -14.04 10.08 6.63
C ASN A 423 -13.02 9.27 5.80
N ASN A 424 -12.69 8.06 6.26
CA ASN A 424 -11.72 7.18 5.60
C ASN A 424 -12.37 6.05 4.78
N ARG A 425 -13.69 6.08 4.57
CA ARG A 425 -14.40 5.02 3.85
C ARG A 425 -13.82 4.74 2.47
N LEU A 426 -13.46 5.77 1.69
CA LEU A 426 -12.83 5.57 0.38
C LEU A 426 -11.46 4.91 0.49
N THR A 427 -10.62 5.35 1.44
CA THR A 427 -9.32 4.74 1.74
C THR A 427 -9.46 3.26 2.08
N ILE A 428 -10.46 2.90 2.89
CA ILE A 428 -10.71 1.53 3.35
C ILE A 428 -11.31 0.66 2.25
N ILE A 429 -12.25 1.18 1.44
CA ILE A 429 -12.78 0.47 0.27
C ILE A 429 -11.65 0.18 -0.70
N TYR A 430 -10.82 1.18 -1.01
CA TYR A 430 -9.69 0.98 -1.91
C TYR A 430 -8.70 -0.05 -1.35
N LEU A 431 -8.36 0.01 -0.06
CA LEU A 431 -7.54 -1.01 0.59
C LEU A 431 -8.17 -2.41 0.45
N ALA A 432 -9.45 -2.56 0.79
CA ALA A 432 -10.15 -3.84 0.70
C ALA A 432 -10.16 -4.40 -0.74
N MET A 433 -10.26 -3.54 -1.74
CA MET A 433 -10.21 -3.95 -3.15
C MET A 433 -8.80 -4.39 -3.57
N ILE A 434 -7.74 -3.64 -3.24
CA ILE A 434 -6.38 -4.03 -3.63
C ILE A 434 -5.91 -5.32 -2.93
N LEU A 435 -6.40 -5.60 -1.72
CA LEU A 435 -6.15 -6.86 -1.01
C LEU A 435 -6.66 -8.11 -1.75
N THR A 436 -7.51 -7.94 -2.77
CA THR A 436 -7.93 -9.03 -3.65
C THR A 436 -6.82 -9.53 -4.58
N ILE A 437 -5.84 -8.67 -4.91
CA ILE A 437 -4.81 -8.98 -5.91
C ILE A 437 -3.44 -9.28 -5.33
N ASP A 438 -3.09 -8.83 -4.11
CA ASP A 438 -1.79 -9.17 -3.51
C ASP A 438 -1.82 -9.10 -1.96
N ASN A 439 -0.78 -9.66 -1.32
CA ASN A 439 -0.52 -9.61 0.12
C ASN A 439 0.05 -8.25 0.54
N TRP A 440 -0.67 -7.20 0.23
CA TRP A 440 -0.26 -5.81 0.40
C TRP A 440 0.19 -5.44 1.82
N PHE A 441 -0.26 -6.16 2.86
CA PHE A 441 0.18 -5.94 4.25
C PHE A 441 1.62 -6.37 4.51
N GLU A 442 2.16 -7.29 3.70
CA GLU A 442 3.54 -7.74 3.79
C GLU A 442 4.53 -6.77 3.11
N TYR A 443 4.02 -5.64 2.59
CA TYR A 443 4.81 -4.57 1.99
C TYR A 443 4.90 -3.36 2.95
N PRO A 444 6.09 -3.08 3.51
CA PRO A 444 6.30 -1.98 4.46
C PRO A 444 5.85 -0.61 3.93
N LYS A 445 6.19 -0.28 2.68
CA LYS A 445 5.88 1.01 2.06
C LYS A 445 4.38 1.25 1.99
N LEU A 446 3.62 0.26 1.53
CA LEU A 446 2.16 0.40 1.44
C LEU A 446 1.53 0.53 2.82
N SER A 447 2.03 -0.22 3.79
CA SER A 447 1.58 -0.12 5.19
C SER A 447 1.75 1.31 5.71
N ILE A 448 2.95 1.87 5.59
CA ILE A 448 3.26 3.26 5.95
C ILE A 448 2.27 4.20 5.26
N LEU A 449 2.15 4.11 3.94
CA LEU A 449 1.32 5.01 3.15
C LEU A 449 -0.17 4.95 3.53
N PHE A 450 -0.75 3.76 3.66
CA PHE A 450 -2.14 3.58 4.05
C PHE A 450 -2.43 4.25 5.39
N PHE A 451 -1.60 3.94 6.38
CA PHE A 451 -1.77 4.38 7.76
C PHE A 451 -1.55 5.89 7.91
N PHE A 452 -0.51 6.47 7.30
CA PHE A 452 -0.32 7.92 7.30
C PHE A 452 -1.43 8.65 6.53
N THR A 453 -1.93 8.10 5.42
CA THR A 453 -3.06 8.69 4.69
C THR A 453 -4.32 8.68 5.55
N TYR A 454 -4.60 7.56 6.22
CA TYR A 454 -5.69 7.43 7.16
C TYR A 454 -5.62 8.49 8.26
N TYR A 455 -4.45 8.63 8.87
CA TYR A 455 -4.18 9.62 9.92
C TYR A 455 -4.36 11.05 9.43
N LEU A 456 -3.79 11.41 8.28
CA LEU A 456 -3.87 12.76 7.72
C LEU A 456 -5.28 13.17 7.31
N ILE A 457 -6.11 12.21 6.90
CA ILE A 457 -7.53 12.45 6.65
C ILE A 457 -8.24 12.75 7.98
N GLU A 458 -8.11 11.90 9.01
CA GLU A 458 -8.75 12.17 10.31
C GLU A 458 -8.27 13.48 10.94
N ASN A 459 -6.96 13.75 10.90
CA ASN A 459 -6.37 14.99 11.40
C ASN A 459 -7.05 16.22 10.83
N TYR A 460 -7.23 16.23 9.51
CA TYR A 460 -7.84 17.33 8.81
C TYR A 460 -9.31 17.54 9.21
N TYR A 461 -10.09 16.45 9.33
CA TYR A 461 -11.49 16.55 9.75
C TYR A 461 -11.63 17.06 11.18
N GLU A 462 -10.82 16.55 12.12
CA GLU A 462 -10.84 17.02 13.51
C GLU A 462 -10.44 18.50 13.61
N LYS A 463 -9.46 18.95 12.82
CA LYS A 463 -8.92 20.33 12.86
C LYS A 463 -9.76 21.39 12.12
N HIS A 464 -10.58 21.00 11.14
CA HIS A 464 -11.27 21.96 10.27
C HIS A 464 -12.77 21.80 10.17
N VAL A 465 -13.33 20.67 10.63
CA VAL A 465 -14.76 20.39 10.55
C VAL A 465 -15.40 20.35 11.93
N LYS A 466 -14.68 19.87 12.97
CA LYS A 466 -15.20 19.78 14.34
C LYS A 466 -14.81 20.94 15.27
N SER A 467 -13.72 21.64 14.97
CA SER A 467 -13.30 22.87 15.66
C SER A 467 -14.09 24.07 15.15
#